data_AF-A0A0G1PKJ8-F1
#
_entry.id   AF-A0A0G1PKJ8-F1
#
_cell.length_a   1.000
_cell.length_b   1.000
_cell.length_c   1.000
_cell.angle_alpha   90.00
_cell.angle_beta   90.00
_cell.angle_gamma   90.00
#
_symmetry.space_group_name_H-M   'P 1'
#
loop_
_entity.id
_entity.type
_entity.pdbx_description
1 polymer ?
#
loop_
_entity_poly.entity_id
_entity_poly.type
_entity_poly.pdbx_seq_one_letter_code
_entity_poly.pdbx_strand_id
1 'polypeptide(L)'
;MPQWMEETKQRIQLLEKEGFFNSWPKREMELITFFVYPEFVVPENWIEKRVTIYKANAEKLRVKPPKIKFFVYPSMEDGRKIGITPAITFIKQKEIHGHIKQSAGHELAHILLGEISPSENLPANGLWAEGICVYLDGTGTDRKKHALSLNLSDEIINTPWTQWRLNLSGNLYPLAGSIVQYCVEKYGWDAVLNYTNELRDSGANDEKLSLKIFRVNYSELQTNWKEWLKKAD
;
A
#
# COMPACT_ATOMS: atom_id res chain seq x y z
N MET A 1 -9.45 11.42 -7.57
CA MET A 1 -9.08 10.10 -8.11
C MET A 1 -8.59 10.31 -9.54
N PRO A 2 -7.41 9.79 -9.92
CA PRO A 2 -6.90 9.87 -11.29
C PRO A 2 -7.87 9.27 -12.32
N GLN A 3 -7.88 9.81 -13.54
CA GLN A 3 -8.82 9.40 -14.61
C GLN A 3 -8.80 7.90 -14.87
N TRP A 4 -7.61 7.29 -14.97
CA TRP A 4 -7.46 5.86 -15.26
C TRP A 4 -8.08 4.93 -14.19
N MET A 5 -8.11 5.37 -12.92
CA MET A 5 -8.76 4.59 -11.85
C MET A 5 -10.28 4.63 -11.98
N GLU A 6 -10.82 5.80 -12.33
CA GLU A 6 -12.26 5.95 -12.56
C GLU A 6 -12.70 5.12 -13.77
N GLU A 7 -11.93 5.13 -14.86
CA GLU A 7 -12.15 4.27 -16.03
C GLU A 7 -12.09 2.77 -15.65
N THR A 8 -11.06 2.37 -14.88
CA THR A 8 -10.92 0.98 -14.39
C THR A 8 -12.12 0.57 -13.54
N LYS A 9 -12.57 1.45 -12.63
CA LYS A 9 -13.72 1.20 -11.76
C LYS A 9 -15.02 1.05 -12.55
N GLN A 10 -15.27 1.94 -13.51
CA GLN A 10 -16.44 1.86 -14.39
C GLN A 10 -16.42 0.57 -15.22
N ARG A 11 -15.24 0.17 -15.70
CA ARG A 11 -15.08 -1.08 -16.44
C ARG A 11 -15.38 -2.30 -15.56
N ILE A 12 -14.89 -2.34 -14.32
CA ILE A 12 -15.21 -3.41 -13.37
C ILE A 12 -16.71 -3.49 -13.12
N GLN A 13 -17.37 -2.36 -12.85
CA GLN A 13 -18.81 -2.32 -12.60
C GLN A 13 -19.63 -2.83 -13.80
N LEU A 14 -19.19 -2.51 -15.03
CA LEU A 14 -19.82 -3.03 -16.24
C LEU A 14 -19.66 -4.56 -16.34
N LEU A 15 -18.44 -5.06 -16.16
CA LEU A 15 -18.14 -6.50 -16.17
C LEU A 15 -18.91 -7.26 -15.09
N GLU A 16 -19.06 -6.68 -13.89
CA GLU A 16 -19.88 -7.25 -12.82
C GLU A 16 -21.36 -7.35 -13.22
N LYS A 17 -21.93 -6.29 -13.82
CA LYS A 17 -23.31 -6.29 -14.31
C LYS A 17 -23.55 -7.32 -15.41
N GLU A 18 -22.56 -7.52 -16.27
CA GLU A 18 -22.57 -8.54 -17.32
C GLU A 18 -22.34 -9.96 -16.78
N GLY A 19 -22.05 -10.10 -15.48
CA GLY A 19 -21.77 -11.38 -14.85
C GLY A 19 -20.43 -11.99 -15.27
N PHE A 20 -19.51 -11.19 -15.81
CA PHE A 20 -18.22 -11.64 -16.36
C PHE A 20 -17.40 -12.45 -15.33
N PHE A 21 -17.42 -12.04 -14.07
CA PHE A 21 -16.68 -12.70 -12.99
C PHE A 21 -17.39 -13.93 -12.40
N ASN A 22 -18.65 -14.19 -12.75
CA ASN A 22 -19.44 -15.25 -12.12
C ASN A 22 -18.90 -16.65 -12.44
N SER A 23 -18.27 -16.80 -13.61
CA SER A 23 -17.65 -18.05 -14.08
C SER A 23 -16.23 -18.28 -13.56
N TRP A 24 -15.64 -17.30 -12.87
CA TRP A 24 -14.26 -17.40 -12.40
C TRP A 24 -14.16 -18.43 -11.28
N PRO A 25 -13.18 -19.37 -11.34
CA PRO A 25 -12.90 -20.29 -10.25
C PRO A 25 -12.67 -19.54 -8.93
N LYS A 26 -13.33 -20.02 -7.87
CA LYS A 26 -13.22 -19.44 -6.53
C LYS A 26 -12.36 -20.32 -5.64
N ARG A 27 -11.58 -19.66 -4.78
CA ARG A 27 -10.92 -20.27 -3.61
C ARG A 27 -11.28 -19.45 -2.39
N GLU A 28 -12.10 -20.03 -1.52
CA GLU A 28 -12.53 -19.38 -0.30
C GLU A 28 -11.57 -19.71 0.84
N MET A 29 -10.89 -18.69 1.34
CA MET A 29 -10.17 -18.72 2.60
C MET A 29 -10.97 -17.94 3.65
N GLU A 30 -10.57 -18.04 4.91
CA GLU A 30 -11.26 -17.40 6.03
C GLU A 30 -11.50 -15.90 5.80
N LEU A 31 -10.46 -15.15 5.45
CA LEU A 31 -10.50 -13.69 5.29
C LEU A 31 -10.48 -13.22 3.83
N ILE A 32 -10.14 -14.10 2.88
CA ILE A 32 -9.95 -13.73 1.48
C ILE A 32 -10.67 -14.73 0.59
N THR A 33 -11.59 -14.25 -0.24
CA THR A 33 -12.13 -15.04 -1.35
C THR A 33 -11.36 -14.67 -2.62
N PHE A 34 -10.58 -15.61 -3.13
CA PHE A 34 -9.85 -15.43 -4.39
C PHE A 34 -10.73 -15.82 -5.57
N PHE A 35 -10.86 -14.92 -6.53
CA PHE A 35 -11.45 -15.14 -7.84
C PHE A 35 -10.29 -15.27 -8.83
N VAL A 36 -10.05 -16.49 -9.29
CA VAL A 36 -8.90 -16.80 -10.15
C VAL A 36 -9.31 -16.64 -11.60
N TYR A 37 -8.46 -15.99 -12.41
CA TYR A 37 -8.67 -15.86 -13.84
C TYR A 37 -8.93 -17.25 -14.48
N PRO A 38 -9.87 -17.38 -15.44
CA PRO A 38 -10.19 -18.66 -16.07
C PRO A 38 -8.94 -19.37 -16.59
N GLU A 39 -8.88 -20.70 -16.40
CA GLU A 39 -7.77 -21.56 -16.83
C GLU A 39 -6.41 -21.28 -16.18
N PHE A 40 -6.30 -20.25 -15.33
CA PHE A 40 -5.10 -19.96 -14.58
C PHE A 40 -5.04 -20.78 -13.28
N VAL A 41 -3.88 -21.36 -13.00
CA VAL A 41 -3.62 -22.08 -11.75
C VAL A 41 -2.73 -21.22 -10.87
N VAL A 42 -3.26 -20.79 -9.74
CA VAL A 42 -2.50 -20.08 -8.71
C VAL A 42 -1.83 -21.09 -7.79
N PRO A 43 -0.51 -21.01 -7.56
CA PRO A 43 0.17 -21.86 -6.59
C PRO A 43 -0.41 -21.71 -5.17
N GLU A 44 -0.59 -22.80 -4.44
CA GLU A 44 -1.19 -22.76 -3.10
C GLU A 44 -0.36 -21.91 -2.13
N ASN A 45 0.97 -22.03 -2.17
CA ASN A 45 1.87 -21.21 -1.36
C ASN A 45 1.71 -19.69 -1.61
N TRP A 46 1.23 -19.28 -2.79
CA TRP A 46 0.96 -17.88 -3.10
C TRP A 46 -0.30 -17.37 -2.39
N ILE A 47 -1.32 -18.24 -2.28
CA ILE A 47 -2.58 -17.99 -1.56
C ILE A 47 -2.30 -17.93 -0.05
N GLU A 48 -1.66 -18.97 0.49
CA GLU A 48 -1.33 -19.09 1.91
C GLU A 48 -0.49 -17.91 2.41
N LYS A 49 0.52 -17.51 1.62
CA LYS A 49 1.39 -16.37 1.95
C LYS A 49 0.58 -15.09 2.13
N ARG A 50 -0.42 -14.83 1.28
CA ARG A 50 -1.30 -13.65 1.37
C ARG A 50 -2.20 -13.68 2.59
N VAL A 51 -2.84 -14.82 2.85
CA VAL A 51 -3.69 -14.98 4.04
C VAL A 51 -2.87 -14.75 5.32
N THR A 52 -1.66 -15.32 5.37
CA THR A 52 -0.75 -15.19 6.51
C THR A 52 -0.32 -13.74 6.72
N ILE A 53 0.15 -13.06 5.67
CA ILE A 53 0.56 -11.66 5.75
C ILE A 53 -0.62 -10.76 6.10
N TYR A 54 -1.82 -11.03 5.58
CA TYR A 54 -2.99 -10.22 5.90
C TYR A 54 -3.33 -10.26 7.39
N LYS A 55 -3.31 -11.46 7.98
CA LYS A 55 -3.53 -11.65 9.44
C LYS A 55 -2.45 -10.95 10.25
N ALA A 56 -1.18 -11.19 9.94
CA ALA A 56 -0.05 -10.58 10.64
C ALA A 56 -0.08 -9.04 10.56
N ASN A 57 -0.41 -8.49 9.39
CA ASN A 57 -0.54 -7.05 9.22
C ASN A 57 -1.73 -6.48 10.00
N ALA A 58 -2.86 -7.19 10.06
CA ALA A 58 -4.01 -6.76 10.83
C ALA A 58 -3.71 -6.70 12.34
N GLU A 59 -3.00 -7.69 12.87
CA GLU A 59 -2.50 -7.70 14.25
C GLU A 59 -1.55 -6.51 14.50
N LYS A 60 -0.58 -6.31 13.61
CA LYS A 60 0.40 -5.22 13.71
C LYS A 60 -0.26 -3.84 13.66
N LEU A 61 -1.33 -3.71 12.87
CA LEU A 61 -2.13 -2.49 12.74
C LEU A 61 -3.22 -2.37 13.82
N ARG A 62 -3.40 -3.39 14.68
CA ARG A 62 -4.41 -3.44 15.76
C ARG A 62 -5.84 -3.26 15.24
N VAL A 63 -6.14 -3.86 14.08
CA VAL A 63 -7.46 -3.81 13.46
C VAL A 63 -8.04 -5.21 13.26
N LYS A 64 -9.37 -5.30 13.26
CA LYS A 64 -10.07 -6.50 12.82
C LYS A 64 -10.05 -6.55 11.29
N PRO A 65 -9.43 -7.57 10.66
CA PRO A 65 -9.40 -7.63 9.21
C PRO A 65 -10.80 -7.89 8.64
N PRO A 66 -11.30 -7.07 7.70
CA PRO A 66 -12.53 -7.39 6.98
C PRO A 66 -12.31 -8.58 6.04
N LYS A 67 -13.40 -9.27 5.67
CA LYS A 67 -13.36 -10.25 4.58
C LYS A 67 -13.28 -9.50 3.25
N ILE A 68 -12.43 -9.95 2.33
CA ILE A 68 -12.18 -9.27 1.06
C ILE A 68 -12.40 -10.20 -0.15
N LYS A 69 -12.63 -9.59 -1.32
CA LYS A 69 -12.54 -10.24 -2.63
C LYS A 69 -11.19 -9.93 -3.27
N PHE A 70 -10.52 -10.94 -3.80
CA PHE A 70 -9.25 -10.78 -4.50
C PHE A 70 -9.33 -11.40 -5.89
N PHE A 71 -9.36 -10.57 -6.92
CA PHE A 71 -9.32 -10.99 -8.32
C PHE A 71 -7.87 -11.17 -8.77
N VAL A 72 -7.50 -12.41 -9.11
CA VAL A 72 -6.12 -12.81 -9.41
C VAL A 72 -5.94 -12.99 -10.91
N TYR A 73 -5.11 -12.14 -11.50
CA TYR A 73 -4.73 -12.18 -12.91
C TYR A 73 -3.38 -12.90 -13.10
N PRO A 74 -3.16 -13.62 -14.23
CA PRO A 74 -1.86 -14.21 -14.52
C PRO A 74 -0.76 -13.16 -14.69
N SER A 75 -1.10 -12.02 -15.27
CA SER A 75 -0.18 -10.91 -15.51
C SER A 75 -0.88 -9.55 -15.47
N MET A 76 -0.08 -8.46 -15.50
CA MET A 76 -0.63 -7.13 -15.69
C MET A 76 -1.36 -6.98 -17.04
N GLU A 77 -0.85 -7.66 -18.06
CA GLU A 77 -1.35 -7.56 -19.42
C GLU A 77 -2.73 -8.21 -19.56
N ASP A 78 -2.97 -9.33 -18.87
CA ASP A 78 -4.26 -10.01 -18.93
C ASP A 78 -5.39 -9.21 -18.27
N GLY A 79 -5.08 -8.42 -17.24
CA GLY A 79 -6.01 -7.42 -16.73
C GLY A 79 -6.29 -6.31 -17.75
N ARG A 80 -5.22 -5.76 -18.37
CA ARG A 80 -5.34 -4.66 -19.34
C ARG A 80 -6.17 -5.03 -20.56
N LYS A 81 -6.05 -6.26 -21.06
CA LYS A 81 -6.86 -6.77 -22.18
C LYS A 81 -8.37 -6.66 -21.94
N ILE A 82 -8.81 -6.69 -20.68
CA ILE A 82 -10.23 -6.53 -20.32
C ILE A 82 -10.55 -5.13 -19.79
N GLY A 83 -9.62 -4.18 -19.91
CA GLY A 83 -9.78 -2.80 -19.48
C GLY A 83 -9.59 -2.58 -17.97
N ILE A 84 -8.90 -3.49 -17.28
CA ILE A 84 -8.62 -3.39 -15.85
C ILE A 84 -7.12 -3.21 -15.63
N THR A 85 -6.72 -2.25 -14.80
CA THR A 85 -5.34 -2.19 -14.30
C THR A 85 -5.22 -3.11 -13.09
N PRO A 86 -4.60 -4.31 -13.17
CA PRO A 86 -4.73 -5.35 -12.16
C PRO A 86 -3.70 -5.21 -11.03
N ALA A 87 -3.50 -3.98 -10.58
CA ALA A 87 -2.80 -3.64 -9.34
C ALA A 87 -3.53 -2.42 -8.76
N ILE A 88 -4.73 -2.66 -8.26
CA ILE A 88 -5.62 -1.64 -7.71
C ILE A 88 -6.43 -2.20 -6.55
N THR A 89 -6.60 -1.36 -5.53
CA THR A 89 -7.40 -1.65 -4.35
C THR A 89 -8.58 -0.69 -4.23
N PHE A 90 -9.78 -1.24 -4.12
CA PHE A 90 -11.01 -0.52 -3.81
C PHE A 90 -11.35 -0.68 -2.32
N ILE A 91 -10.81 0.24 -1.51
CA ILE A 91 -10.88 0.20 -0.03
C ILE A 91 -12.30 0.08 0.51
N LYS A 92 -13.27 0.81 -0.07
CA LYS A 92 -14.68 0.79 0.37
C LYS A 92 -15.37 -0.53 0.00
N GLN A 93 -15.04 -1.09 -1.16
CA GLN A 93 -15.60 -2.35 -1.67
C GLN A 93 -14.96 -3.59 -1.07
N LYS A 94 -13.83 -3.44 -0.35
CA LYS A 94 -13.03 -4.57 0.16
C LYS A 94 -12.62 -5.51 -0.97
N GLU A 95 -12.17 -4.90 -2.05
CA GLU A 95 -11.91 -5.56 -3.31
C GLU A 95 -10.53 -5.19 -3.85
N ILE A 96 -9.80 -6.19 -4.32
CA ILE A 96 -8.47 -6.04 -4.90
C ILE A 96 -8.47 -6.71 -6.27
N HIS A 97 -7.94 -6.00 -7.27
CA HIS A 97 -7.60 -6.57 -8.57
C HIS A 97 -6.08 -6.59 -8.69
N GLY A 98 -5.52 -7.80 -8.74
CA GLY A 98 -4.09 -8.03 -8.54
C GLY A 98 -3.53 -9.13 -9.44
N HIS A 99 -2.23 -9.09 -9.80
CA HIS A 99 -1.59 -10.15 -10.59
C HIS A 99 -0.61 -11.04 -9.80
N ILE A 100 -0.23 -12.20 -10.33
CA ILE A 100 0.60 -13.19 -9.60
C ILE A 100 1.98 -12.65 -9.14
N LYS A 101 2.55 -11.67 -9.84
CA LYS A 101 3.90 -11.12 -9.54
C LYS A 101 3.90 -10.00 -8.49
N GLN A 102 2.73 -9.52 -8.05
CA GLN A 102 2.67 -8.47 -7.02
C GLN A 102 3.15 -9.00 -5.66
N SER A 103 3.61 -8.10 -4.80
CA SER A 103 3.95 -8.46 -3.41
C SER A 103 2.72 -8.99 -2.68
N ALA A 104 2.94 -9.82 -1.66
CA ALA A 104 1.83 -10.49 -0.98
C ALA A 104 1.02 -9.55 -0.08
N GLY A 105 1.61 -8.48 0.45
CA GLY A 105 0.98 -7.64 1.47
C GLY A 105 0.55 -6.25 1.03
N HIS A 106 1.05 -5.69 -0.09
CA HIS A 106 0.91 -4.26 -0.37
C HIS A 106 -0.56 -3.82 -0.53
N GLU A 107 -1.29 -4.43 -1.46
CA GLU A 107 -2.72 -4.12 -1.67
C GLU A 107 -3.59 -4.50 -0.46
N LEU A 108 -3.21 -5.56 0.25
CA LEU A 108 -3.90 -5.99 1.47
C LEU A 108 -3.73 -4.96 2.59
N ALA A 109 -2.56 -4.33 2.69
CA ALA A 109 -2.28 -3.27 3.66
C ALA A 109 -3.14 -2.03 3.38
N HIS A 110 -3.40 -1.67 2.12
CA HIS A 110 -4.32 -0.58 1.77
C HIS A 110 -5.73 -0.81 2.33
N ILE A 111 -6.25 -2.04 2.26
CA ILE A 111 -7.55 -2.37 2.87
C ILE A 111 -7.54 -2.14 4.39
N LEU A 112 -6.49 -2.58 5.08
CA LEU A 112 -6.38 -2.45 6.53
C LEU A 112 -6.17 -1.00 6.97
N LEU A 113 -5.38 -0.23 6.24
CA LEU A 113 -5.21 1.20 6.50
C LEU A 113 -6.54 1.95 6.41
N GLY A 114 -7.43 1.54 5.50
CA GLY A 114 -8.79 2.07 5.42
C GLY A 114 -9.66 1.83 6.68
N GLU A 115 -9.30 0.88 7.55
CA GLU A 115 -9.97 0.66 8.85
C GLU A 115 -9.42 1.57 9.96
N ILE A 116 -8.22 2.13 9.75
CA ILE A 116 -7.49 2.95 10.73
C ILE A 116 -7.71 4.43 10.47
N SER A 117 -7.63 4.81 9.19
CA SER A 117 -7.79 6.18 8.76
C SER A 117 -8.53 6.23 7.43
N PRO A 118 -9.57 7.08 7.31
CA PRO A 118 -10.28 7.24 6.06
C PRO A 118 -9.36 7.86 4.98
N SER A 119 -9.64 7.58 3.71
CA SER A 119 -8.79 7.96 2.57
C SER A 119 -8.63 9.46 2.37
N GLU A 120 -9.57 10.26 2.90
CA GLU A 120 -9.52 11.72 2.92
C GLU A 120 -8.40 12.25 3.83
N ASN A 121 -8.09 11.47 4.88
CA ASN A 121 -7.00 11.76 5.79
C ASN A 121 -5.70 11.10 5.32
N LEU A 122 -5.76 9.84 4.90
CA LEU A 122 -4.61 9.06 4.45
C LEU A 122 -4.81 8.63 2.99
N PRO A 123 -4.49 9.50 2.01
CA PRO A 123 -4.69 9.19 0.59
C PRO A 123 -3.95 7.92 0.22
N ALA A 124 -4.64 6.98 -0.45
CA ALA A 124 -4.06 5.68 -0.81
C ALA A 124 -2.76 5.81 -1.62
N ASN A 125 -2.68 6.80 -2.50
CA ASN A 125 -1.48 7.10 -3.30
C ASN A 125 -0.52 8.10 -2.62
N GLY A 126 -0.80 8.49 -1.38
CA GLY A 126 -0.02 9.46 -0.63
C GLY A 126 1.20 8.84 0.02
N LEU A 127 2.19 9.67 0.34
CA LEU A 127 3.47 9.28 0.93
C LEU A 127 3.35 8.25 2.07
N TRP A 128 2.51 8.54 3.07
CA TRP A 128 2.41 7.70 4.26
C TRP A 128 1.66 6.39 4.01
N ALA A 129 0.58 6.42 3.21
CA ALA A 129 -0.16 5.21 2.86
C ALA A 129 0.74 4.25 2.10
N GLU A 130 1.38 4.73 1.02
CA GLU A 130 2.25 3.92 0.19
C GLU A 130 3.49 3.46 0.94
N GLY A 131 4.09 4.32 1.77
CA GLY A 131 5.21 3.96 2.61
C GLY A 131 4.88 2.81 3.57
N ILE A 132 3.71 2.85 4.23
CA ILE A 132 3.28 1.80 5.14
C ILE A 132 2.96 0.52 4.37
N CYS A 133 2.27 0.62 3.22
CA CYS A 133 1.95 -0.53 2.38
C CYS A 133 3.21 -1.21 1.83
N VAL A 134 4.23 -0.45 1.43
CA VAL A 134 5.54 -0.98 1.07
C VAL A 134 6.21 -1.64 2.27
N TYR A 135 6.24 -0.98 3.43
CA TYR A 135 6.86 -1.54 4.63
C TYR A 135 6.21 -2.86 5.08
N LEU A 136 4.89 -2.99 4.91
CA LEU A 136 4.08 -4.16 5.28
C LEU A 136 3.84 -5.16 4.12
N ASP A 137 4.55 -5.03 2.99
CA ASP A 137 4.27 -5.83 1.78
C ASP A 137 4.64 -7.34 1.88
N GLY A 138 5.26 -7.75 2.99
CA GLY A 138 5.66 -9.13 3.27
C GLY A 138 6.79 -9.69 2.39
N THR A 139 7.60 -8.82 1.78
CA THR A 139 8.80 -9.21 1.02
C THR A 139 10.03 -9.40 1.91
N GLY A 140 10.06 -8.79 3.09
CA GLY A 140 11.26 -8.76 3.95
C GLY A 140 12.38 -7.87 3.38
N THR A 141 12.07 -7.04 2.38
CA THR A 141 13.05 -6.14 1.76
C THR A 141 13.52 -5.08 2.75
N ASP A 142 14.84 -4.90 2.83
CA ASP A 142 15.44 -3.71 3.44
C ASP A 142 15.14 -2.49 2.56
N ARG A 143 14.30 -1.58 3.07
CA ARG A 143 13.81 -0.42 2.32
C ARG A 143 14.85 0.66 2.20
N LYS A 144 15.77 0.78 3.17
CA LYS A 144 16.93 1.68 3.06
C LYS A 144 17.77 1.27 1.86
N LYS A 145 18.20 0.01 1.84
CA LYS A 145 19.05 -0.53 0.77
C LYS A 145 18.36 -0.49 -0.59
N HIS A 146 17.08 -0.83 -0.64
CA HIS A 146 16.31 -0.78 -1.89
C HIS A 146 16.16 0.66 -2.40
N ALA A 147 15.83 1.63 -1.53
CA ALA A 147 15.75 3.04 -1.93
C ALA A 147 17.08 3.57 -2.47
N LEU A 148 18.21 3.22 -1.85
CA LEU A 148 19.55 3.59 -2.34
C LEU A 148 19.87 2.96 -3.70
N SER A 149 19.42 1.73 -3.95
CA SER A 149 19.67 1.05 -5.24
C SER A 149 19.01 1.71 -6.44
N LEU A 150 18.02 2.58 -6.22
CA LEU A 150 17.33 3.30 -7.29
C LEU A 150 18.15 4.45 -7.89
N ASN A 151 19.26 4.85 -7.27
CA ASN A 151 20.12 5.96 -7.72
C ASN A 151 19.31 7.24 -8.04
N LEU A 152 18.36 7.59 -7.17
CA LEU A 152 17.52 8.78 -7.33
C LEU A 152 18.37 10.04 -7.29
N SER A 153 17.99 11.07 -8.06
CA SER A 153 18.68 12.35 -8.05
C SER A 153 18.56 13.05 -6.69
N ASP A 154 19.54 13.89 -6.36
CA ASP A 154 19.48 14.72 -5.16
C ASP A 154 18.24 15.62 -5.14
N GLU A 155 17.75 16.07 -6.30
CA GLU A 155 16.51 16.84 -6.43
C GLU A 155 15.29 16.05 -5.90
N ILE A 156 15.15 14.78 -6.29
CA ILE A 156 14.08 13.90 -5.81
C ILE A 156 14.22 13.69 -4.31
N ILE A 157 15.41 13.35 -3.81
CA ILE A 157 15.65 13.09 -2.38
C ILE A 157 15.35 14.32 -1.52
N ASN A 158 15.61 15.52 -2.04
CA ASN A 158 15.38 16.78 -1.34
C ASN A 158 13.98 17.36 -1.53
N THR A 159 13.11 16.72 -2.31
CA THR A 159 11.73 17.17 -2.45
C THR A 159 11.02 17.15 -1.09
N PRO A 160 10.36 18.24 -0.66
CA PRO A 160 9.63 18.27 0.60
C PRO A 160 8.54 17.19 0.63
N TRP A 161 8.46 16.41 1.71
CA TRP A 161 7.48 15.34 1.86
C TRP A 161 6.02 15.80 1.72
N THR A 162 5.76 17.08 2.02
CA THR A 162 4.43 17.70 1.84
C THR A 162 3.97 17.69 0.38
N GLN A 163 4.89 17.68 -0.59
CA GLN A 163 4.53 17.61 -2.02
C GLN A 163 4.04 16.22 -2.44
N TRP A 164 4.46 15.17 -1.73
CA TRP A 164 4.06 13.78 -2.00
C TRP A 164 2.87 13.30 -1.20
N ARG A 165 2.34 14.17 -0.34
CA ARG A 165 1.36 13.78 0.66
C ARG A 165 0.06 13.25 0.06
N LEU A 166 -0.40 13.86 -1.02
CA LEU A 166 -1.65 13.48 -1.71
C LEU A 166 -1.42 12.46 -2.82
N ASN A 167 -0.26 12.53 -3.46
CA ASN A 167 0.08 11.70 -4.61
C ASN A 167 1.59 11.59 -4.73
N LEU A 168 2.10 10.39 -4.52
CA LEU A 168 3.47 10.00 -4.74
C LEU A 168 3.53 9.19 -6.03
N SER A 169 4.52 9.46 -6.88
CA SER A 169 4.70 8.66 -8.09
C SER A 169 5.12 7.23 -7.73
N GLY A 170 4.58 6.22 -8.43
CA GLY A 170 4.81 4.81 -8.12
C GLY A 170 6.28 4.38 -8.09
N ASN A 171 7.13 5.01 -8.92
CA ASN A 171 8.57 4.75 -8.92
C ASN A 171 9.29 5.24 -7.64
N LEU A 172 8.61 6.04 -6.81
CA LEU A 172 9.14 6.55 -5.54
C LEU A 172 8.60 5.77 -4.32
N TYR A 173 7.75 4.76 -4.51
CA TYR A 173 7.24 3.95 -3.41
C TYR A 173 8.34 3.28 -2.57
N PRO A 174 9.46 2.78 -3.14
CA PRO A 174 10.56 2.28 -2.32
C PRO A 174 11.16 3.37 -1.41
N LEU A 175 11.21 4.62 -1.87
CA LEU A 175 11.65 5.76 -1.05
C LEU A 175 10.71 5.99 0.13
N ALA A 176 9.39 5.96 -0.09
CA ALA A 176 8.39 6.04 0.97
C ALA A 176 8.51 4.90 1.99
N GLY A 177 8.76 3.67 1.52
CA GLY A 177 9.04 2.53 2.40
C GLY A 177 10.25 2.77 3.31
N SER A 178 11.30 3.43 2.79
CA SER A 178 12.50 3.77 3.58
C SER A 178 12.22 4.81 4.68
N ILE A 179 11.30 5.74 4.42
CA ILE A 179 10.87 6.74 5.41
C ILE A 179 10.16 6.06 6.58
N VAL A 180 9.26 5.11 6.29
CA VAL A 180 8.58 4.33 7.33
C VAL A 180 9.58 3.46 8.07
N GLN A 181 10.49 2.77 7.39
CA GLN A 181 11.53 1.98 8.05
C GLN A 181 12.35 2.84 9.02
N TYR A 182 12.83 4.01 8.59
CA TYR A 182 13.54 4.94 9.46
C TYR A 182 12.73 5.31 10.70
N CYS A 183 11.45 5.66 10.52
CA CYS A 183 10.60 6.04 11.65
C CYS A 183 10.41 4.87 12.62
N VAL A 184 10.28 3.64 12.12
CA VAL A 184 10.18 2.45 12.96
C VAL A 184 11.48 2.17 13.70
N GLU A 185 12.63 2.25 13.04
CA GLU A 185 13.93 2.03 13.69
C GLU A 185 14.23 3.07 14.75
N LYS A 186 13.87 4.33 14.51
CA LYS A 186 14.20 5.46 15.40
C LYS A 186 13.21 5.66 16.53
N TYR A 187 11.91 5.47 16.28
CA TYR A 187 10.83 5.84 17.20
C TYR A 187 9.91 4.67 17.58
N GLY A 188 10.08 3.51 16.94
CA GLY A 188 9.25 2.33 17.14
C GLY A 188 7.96 2.34 16.31
N TRP A 189 7.41 1.15 16.10
CA TRP A 189 6.18 0.96 15.32
C TRP A 189 4.97 1.70 15.92
N ASP A 190 4.85 1.74 17.24
CA ASP A 190 3.73 2.41 17.92
C ASP A 190 3.67 3.91 17.63
N ALA A 191 4.83 4.56 17.49
CA ALA A 191 4.89 5.97 17.10
C ALA A 191 4.36 6.16 15.67
N VAL A 192 4.77 5.31 14.73
CA VAL A 192 4.28 5.33 13.35
C VAL A 192 2.77 5.08 13.30
N LEU A 193 2.28 4.06 14.00
CA LEU A 193 0.85 3.74 14.04
C LEU A 193 0.03 4.89 14.64
N ASN A 194 0.50 5.53 15.72
CA ASN A 194 -0.16 6.69 16.30
C ASN A 194 -0.18 7.88 15.33
N TYR A 195 0.92 8.11 14.60
CA TYR A 195 1.00 9.16 13.59
C TYR A 195 -0.04 8.93 12.48
N THR A 196 -0.12 7.72 11.95
CA THR A 196 -1.10 7.33 10.93
C THR A 196 -2.54 7.49 11.42
N ASN A 197 -2.83 7.08 12.66
CA ASN A 197 -4.17 7.18 13.26
C ASN A 197 -4.64 8.63 13.48
N GLU A 198 -3.72 9.53 13.79
CA GLU A 198 -4.03 10.92 14.11
C GLU A 198 -3.93 11.87 12.91
N LEU A 199 -3.48 11.37 11.75
CA LEU A 199 -3.35 12.17 10.53
C LEU A 199 -4.73 12.66 10.07
N ARG A 200 -4.86 13.95 9.75
CA ARG A 200 -6.14 14.58 9.37
C ARG A 200 -5.96 15.50 8.16
N ASP A 201 -7.06 15.73 7.45
CA ASP A 201 -7.17 16.74 6.39
C ASP A 201 -6.06 16.61 5.37
N SER A 202 -5.81 15.38 4.92
CA SER A 202 -4.68 15.07 4.04
C SER A 202 -3.37 15.68 4.59
N GLY A 203 -3.01 15.30 5.82
CA GLY A 203 -1.83 15.68 6.60
C GLY A 203 -1.65 17.18 6.89
N ALA A 204 -2.70 18.00 6.85
CA ALA A 204 -2.59 19.41 7.25
C ALA A 204 -2.03 19.59 8.67
N ASN A 205 -2.14 18.55 9.51
CA ASN A 205 -1.60 18.50 10.87
C ASN A 205 -0.23 17.80 11.00
N ASP A 206 0.46 17.46 9.91
CA ASP A 206 1.75 16.73 9.93
C ASP A 206 2.77 17.36 10.89
N GLU A 207 2.91 18.69 10.84
CA GLU A 207 3.88 19.42 11.66
C GLU A 207 3.60 19.26 13.17
N LYS A 208 2.33 19.45 13.55
CA LYS A 208 1.87 19.28 14.93
C LYS A 208 2.03 17.83 15.40
N LEU A 209 1.69 16.88 14.54
CA LEU A 209 1.80 15.45 14.85
C LEU A 209 3.26 15.01 14.99
N SER A 210 4.12 15.46 14.08
CA SER A 210 5.54 15.15 14.13
C SER A 210 6.15 15.63 15.44
N LEU A 211 5.86 16.86 15.85
CA LEU A 211 6.36 17.39 17.11
C LEU A 211 5.78 16.65 18.32
N LYS A 212 4.50 16.27 18.29
CA LYS A 212 3.85 15.52 19.36
C LYS A 212 4.42 14.11 19.52
N ILE A 213 4.60 13.39 18.42
CA ILE A 213 4.85 11.95 18.38
C ILE A 213 6.34 11.66 18.25
N PHE A 214 7.02 12.28 17.28
CA PHE A 214 8.44 12.07 17.00
C PHE A 214 9.35 13.07 17.72
N ARG A 215 8.78 14.07 18.41
CA ARG A 215 9.52 15.11 19.17
C ARG A 215 10.45 15.97 18.31
N VAL A 216 10.21 16.00 17.01
CA VAL A 216 10.90 16.84 16.03
C VAL A 216 9.87 17.42 15.07
N ASN A 217 10.14 18.60 14.50
CA ASN A 217 9.27 19.13 13.44
C ASN A 217 9.34 18.26 12.18
N TYR A 218 8.37 18.41 11.28
CA TYR A 218 8.27 17.53 10.11
C TYR A 218 9.45 17.70 9.14
N SER A 219 9.95 18.93 9.00
CA SER A 219 11.13 19.21 8.16
C SER A 219 12.43 18.62 8.72
N GLU A 220 12.56 18.59 10.04
CA GLU A 220 13.67 17.99 10.76
C GLU A 220 13.59 16.47 10.72
N LEU A 221 12.39 15.89 10.82
CA LEU A 221 12.18 14.47 10.60
C LEU A 221 12.66 14.03 9.21
N GLN A 222 12.33 14.81 8.17
CA GLN A 222 12.83 14.58 6.82
C GLN A 222 14.35 14.73 6.74
N THR A 223 14.92 15.75 7.38
CA THR A 223 16.38 15.95 7.40
C THR A 223 17.09 14.76 8.06
N ASN A 224 16.61 14.32 9.22
CA ASN A 224 17.16 13.19 9.95
C ASN A 224 17.03 11.88 9.15
N TRP A 225 15.93 11.67 8.44
CA TRP A 225 15.79 10.55 7.50
C TRP A 225 16.82 10.62 6.37
N LYS A 226 17.04 11.79 5.74
CA LYS A 226 18.05 11.95 4.69
C LYS A 226 19.44 11.62 5.19
N GLU A 227 19.78 12.04 6.40
CA GLU A 227 21.05 11.70 7.03
C GLU A 227 21.17 10.20 7.31
N TRP A 228 20.12 9.58 7.83
CA TRP A 228 20.06 8.13 8.05
C TRP A 228 20.21 7.35 6.74
N LEU A 229 19.57 7.81 5.66
CA LEU A 229 19.65 7.20 4.34
C LEU A 229 21.08 7.22 3.78
N LYS A 230 21.83 8.30 4.03
CA LYS A 230 23.22 8.48 3.55
C LYS A 230 24.28 7.79 4.41
N LYS A 231 23.97 7.42 5.65
CA LYS A 231 24.91 6.68 6.51
C LYS A 231 25.11 5.28 5.94
N ALA A 232 26.37 4.93 5.65
CA ALA A 232 26.73 3.55 5.35
C ALA A 232 26.43 2.66 6.58
N ASP A 233 25.98 1.44 6.33
CA ASP A 233 25.80 0.41 7.36
C ASP A 233 27.16 -0.15 7.82
#